data_AF-A0A3D6EV93-F1
#
_entry.id   AF-A0A3D6EV93-F1
#
_cell.length_a   1.000
_cell.length_b   1.000
_cell.length_c   1.000
_cell.angle_alpha   90.00
_cell.angle_beta   90.00
_cell.angle_gamma   90.00
#
_symmetry.space_group_name_H-M   'P 1'
#
loop_
_entity.id
_entity.type
_entity.pdbx_description
1 polymer ?
#
loop_
_entity_poly.entity_id
_entity_poly.type
_entity_poly.pdbx_seq_one_letter_code
_entity_poly.pdbx_strand_id
1 'polypeptide(L)'
;KEFILDGFWKIAVDTISRKEAQLAEVRQKVTDLQAELATSHQQLAEQKASVEGIIFDSEHISVLGVHFGKGMFLLTTLVVVAALVTIIVGVTARLKMLQASVKDKAQVADSLTHEFEEYKRKALERQTKLSRELQNERNKLVELGRG
;
A
#
# COMPACT_ATOMS: atom_id res chain seq x y z
N LYS A 1 1.39 103.54 -9.73
CA LYS A 1 1.32 102.45 -10.75
C LYS A 1 2.25 101.27 -10.39
N GLU A 2 3.17 101.43 -9.43
CA GLU A 2 4.16 100.41 -9.01
C GLU A 2 3.58 99.27 -8.17
N PHE A 3 2.59 99.53 -7.31
CA PHE A 3 1.99 98.52 -6.42
C PHE A 3 1.36 97.29 -7.12
N ILE A 4 0.94 97.43 -8.37
CA ILE A 4 0.27 96.35 -9.13
C ILE A 4 1.30 95.38 -9.69
N LEU A 5 2.50 95.87 -10.04
CA LEU A 5 3.58 95.05 -10.58
C LEU A 5 4.22 94.19 -9.49
N ASP A 6 4.45 94.75 -8.31
CA ASP A 6 5.01 94.01 -7.16
C ASP A 6 4.05 92.93 -6.66
N GLY A 7 2.74 93.21 -6.65
CA GLY A 7 1.72 92.23 -6.31
C GLY A 7 1.69 91.06 -7.31
N PHE A 8 1.78 91.36 -8.61
CA PHE A 8 1.83 90.34 -9.65
C PHE A 8 3.11 89.49 -9.56
N TRP A 9 4.27 90.12 -9.36
CA TRP A 9 5.54 89.42 -9.21
C TRP A 9 5.54 88.50 -7.98
N LYS A 10 5.03 88.99 -6.85
CA LYS A 10 4.88 88.19 -5.63
C LYS A 10 3.96 86.98 -5.83
N ILE A 11 2.82 87.16 -6.48
CA ILE A 11 1.89 86.05 -6.79
C ILE A 11 2.53 85.02 -7.73
N ALA A 12 3.28 85.48 -8.75
CA ALA A 12 3.98 84.59 -9.67
C ALA A 12 5.06 83.77 -8.96
N VAL A 13 5.89 84.41 -8.13
CA VAL A 13 6.93 83.75 -7.31
C VAL A 13 6.31 82.79 -6.30
N ASP A 14 5.22 83.18 -5.63
CA ASP A 14 4.50 82.33 -4.68
C ASP A 14 3.86 81.12 -5.37
N THR A 15 3.46 81.26 -6.64
CA THR A 15 2.89 80.16 -7.43
C THR A 15 3.98 79.19 -7.86
N ILE A 16 5.13 79.69 -8.32
CA ILE A 16 6.30 78.86 -8.69
C ILE A 16 6.81 78.11 -7.45
N SER A 17 7.01 78.80 -6.32
CA SER A 17 7.46 78.18 -5.07
C SER A 17 6.50 77.09 -4.58
N ARG A 18 5.18 77.31 -4.72
CA ARG A 18 4.17 76.29 -4.40
C ARG A 18 4.24 75.09 -5.35
N LYS A 19 4.49 75.30 -6.64
CA LYS A 19 4.66 74.21 -7.61
C LYS A 19 5.94 73.42 -7.37
N GLU A 20 7.03 74.08 -7.00
CA GLU A 20 8.28 73.41 -6.61
C GLU A 20 8.12 72.57 -5.35
N ALA A 21 7.43 73.10 -4.33
CA ALA A 21 7.12 72.34 -3.11
C ALA A 21 6.23 71.11 -3.42
N GLN A 22 5.21 71.27 -4.27
CA GLN A 22 4.38 70.14 -4.72
C GLN A 22 5.17 69.11 -5.53
N LEU A 23 6.10 69.54 -6.38
CA LEU A 23 7.00 68.65 -7.13
C LEU A 23 7.92 67.87 -6.21
N ALA A 24 8.47 68.50 -5.17
CA ALA A 24 9.29 67.84 -4.17
C ALA A 24 8.48 66.79 -3.39
N GLU A 25 7.26 67.12 -2.96
CA GLU A 25 6.36 66.20 -2.26
C GLU A 25 5.96 64.99 -3.12
N VAL A 26 5.62 65.22 -4.39
CA VAL A 26 5.28 64.14 -5.33
C VAL A 26 6.48 63.25 -5.60
N ARG A 27 7.69 63.82 -5.75
CA ARG A 27 8.91 63.03 -5.91
C ARG A 27 9.18 62.16 -4.69
N GLN A 28 9.01 62.71 -3.48
CA GLN A 28 9.15 61.93 -2.24
C GLN A 28 8.16 60.78 -2.20
N LYS A 29 6.88 61.03 -2.50
CA LYS A 29 5.84 59.98 -2.58
C LYS A 29 6.17 58.89 -3.60
N VAL A 30 6.73 59.25 -4.76
CA VAL A 30 7.16 58.28 -5.77
C VAL A 30 8.30 57.41 -5.25
N THR A 31 9.27 58.00 -4.56
CA THR A 31 10.37 57.25 -3.94
C THR A 31 9.88 56.32 -2.82
N ASP A 32 8.96 56.78 -1.98
CA ASP A 32 8.37 55.98 -0.91
C ASP A 32 7.58 54.79 -1.48
N LEU A 33 6.76 55.04 -2.51
CA LEU A 33 6.01 53.99 -3.21
C LEU A 33 6.94 52.99 -3.92
N GLN A 34 8.06 53.43 -4.48
CA GLN A 34 9.06 52.54 -5.06
C GLN A 34 9.72 51.65 -4.01
N ALA A 35 10.01 52.19 -2.83
CA ALA A 35 10.55 51.42 -1.70
C ALA A 35 9.54 50.41 -1.16
N GLU A 36 8.27 50.80 -1.05
CA GLU A 36 7.18 49.91 -0.63
C GLU A 36 6.94 48.80 -1.66
N LEU A 37 6.99 49.12 -2.96
CA LEU A 37 6.87 48.13 -4.03
C LEU A 37 8.04 47.14 -4.02
N ALA A 38 9.28 47.62 -3.82
CA ALA A 38 10.45 46.75 -3.68
C ALA A 38 10.32 45.81 -2.47
N THR A 39 9.86 46.35 -1.34
CA THR A 39 9.63 45.56 -0.11
C THR A 39 8.53 44.52 -0.32
N SER A 40 7.41 44.90 -0.94
CA SER A 40 6.31 43.99 -1.27
C SER A 40 6.73 42.90 -2.26
N HIS A 41 7.53 43.24 -3.26
CA HIS A 41 8.13 42.25 -4.17
C HIS A 41 9.06 41.29 -3.46
N GLN A 42 9.88 41.78 -2.52
CA GLN A 42 10.76 40.93 -1.73
C GLN A 42 9.95 39.99 -0.81
N GLN A 43 8.92 40.49 -0.14
CA GLN A 43 8.02 39.68 0.68
C GLN A 43 7.28 38.63 -0.15
N LEU A 44 6.84 38.97 -1.37
CA LEU A 44 6.24 38.01 -2.29
C LEU A 44 7.23 36.95 -2.78
N ALA A 45 8.49 37.32 -3.01
CA ALA A 45 9.55 36.37 -3.37
C ALA A 45 9.87 35.42 -2.20
N GLU A 46 9.98 35.95 -0.99
CA GLU A 46 10.20 35.18 0.24
C GLU A 46 9.01 34.26 0.55
N GLN A 47 7.78 34.74 0.40
CA GLN A 47 6.59 33.91 0.56
C GLN A 47 6.49 32.82 -0.51
N LYS A 48 6.81 33.12 -1.77
CA LYS A 48 6.84 32.09 -2.83
C LYS A 48 7.89 31.03 -2.54
N ALA A 49 9.10 31.42 -2.12
CA ALA A 49 10.15 30.50 -1.72
C ALA A 49 9.73 29.65 -0.49
N SER A 50 9.04 30.25 0.48
CA SER A 50 8.49 29.56 1.65
C SER A 50 7.38 28.57 1.27
N VAL A 51 6.47 28.96 0.38
CA VAL A 51 5.42 28.07 -0.15
C VAL A 51 6.02 26.88 -0.89
N GLU A 52 7.07 27.10 -1.70
CA GLU A 52 7.75 26.05 -2.45
C GLU A 52 8.52 25.09 -1.52
N GLY A 53 9.16 25.61 -0.45
CA GLY A 53 9.80 24.80 0.59
C GLY A 53 8.81 24.00 1.45
N ILE A 54 7.66 24.58 1.80
CA ILE A 54 6.61 23.90 2.58
C ILE A 54 5.92 22.80 1.78
N ILE A 55 5.76 22.96 0.46
CA ILE A 55 5.24 21.90 -0.41
C ILE A 55 6.21 20.70 -0.43
N PHE A 56 7.52 20.96 -0.50
CA PHE A 56 8.54 19.91 -0.49
C PHE A 56 8.63 19.14 0.85
N ASP A 57 8.62 19.85 1.99
CA ASP A 57 8.73 19.19 3.30
C ASP A 57 7.42 18.55 3.78
N SER A 58 6.26 19.08 3.36
CA SER A 58 4.96 18.54 3.78
C SER A 58 4.50 17.35 2.94
N GLU A 59 4.99 17.16 1.72
CA GLU A 59 4.49 16.09 0.86
C GLU A 59 5.24 14.76 1.00
N HIS A 60 6.44 14.74 1.58
CA HIS A 60 7.32 13.57 1.52
C HIS A 60 7.41 12.82 2.85
N ILE A 61 6.91 11.58 2.90
CA ILE A 61 7.21 10.64 3.99
C ILE A 61 8.42 9.81 3.55
N SER A 62 9.50 9.83 4.34
CA SER A 62 10.65 8.96 4.10
C SER A 62 10.34 7.57 4.65
N VAL A 63 10.24 6.59 3.76
CA VAL A 63 10.10 5.18 4.13
C VAL A 63 11.22 4.41 3.45
N LEU A 64 12.09 3.78 4.25
CA LEU A 64 13.26 3.03 3.78
C LEU A 64 14.22 3.85 2.89
N GLY A 65 14.33 5.16 3.13
CA GLY A 65 15.23 6.06 2.39
C GLY A 65 14.70 6.55 1.03
N VAL A 66 13.47 6.15 0.64
CA VAL A 66 12.79 6.68 -0.55
C VAL A 66 11.73 7.68 -0.10
N HIS A 67 11.71 8.84 -0.77
CA HIS A 67 10.74 9.89 -0.50
C HIS A 67 9.48 9.66 -1.32
N PHE A 68 8.35 9.42 -0.65
CA PHE A 68 7.05 9.26 -1.30
C PHE A 68 6.12 10.41 -0.96
N GLY A 69 5.45 10.96 -1.99
CA GLY A 69 4.33 11.88 -1.82
C GLY A 69 3.22 11.26 -0.94
N LYS A 70 2.60 12.00 -0.02
CA LYS A 70 1.58 11.50 0.92
C LYS A 70 0.47 10.69 0.25
N GLY A 71 -0.03 11.16 -0.90
CA GLY A 71 -1.07 10.44 -1.68
C GLY A 71 -0.55 9.14 -2.30
N MET A 72 0.65 9.18 -2.89
CA MET A 72 1.29 8.00 -3.48
C MET A 72 1.65 6.96 -2.40
N PHE A 73 2.11 7.41 -1.23
CA PHE A 73 2.41 6.53 -0.10
C PHE A 73 1.18 5.76 0.38
N LEU A 74 0.05 6.45 0.57
CA LEU A 74 -1.18 5.80 1.01
C LEU A 74 -1.66 4.76 -0.02
N LEU A 75 -1.65 5.11 -1.30
CA LEU A 75 -2.06 4.22 -2.38
C LEU A 75 -1.13 3.02 -2.53
N THR A 76 0.18 3.24 -2.56
CA THR A 76 1.18 2.16 -2.68
C THR A 76 1.15 1.22 -1.47
N THR A 77 1.07 1.77 -0.25
CA THR A 77 0.95 0.96 0.97
C THR A 77 -0.30 0.11 0.95
N LEU A 78 -1.45 0.67 0.56
CA LEU A 78 -2.70 -0.09 0.45
C LEU A 78 -2.58 -1.21 -0.59
N VAL A 79 -2.00 -0.94 -1.76
CA VAL A 79 -1.80 -1.95 -2.82
C VAL A 79 -0.88 -3.07 -2.33
N VAL A 80 0.23 -2.75 -1.66
CA VAL A 80 1.17 -3.75 -1.12
C VAL A 80 0.48 -4.62 -0.06
N VAL A 81 -0.24 -4.00 0.88
CA VAL A 81 -0.99 -4.75 1.91
C VAL A 81 -2.06 -5.64 1.28
N ALA A 82 -2.84 -5.11 0.33
CA ALA A 82 -3.87 -5.88 -0.37
C ALA A 82 -3.28 -7.07 -1.17
N ALA A 83 -2.14 -6.88 -1.82
CA ALA A 83 -1.44 -7.93 -2.54
C ALA A 83 -0.98 -9.04 -1.58
N LEU A 84 -0.37 -8.69 -0.44
CA LEU A 84 0.06 -9.67 0.57
C LEU A 84 -1.12 -10.46 1.15
N VAL A 85 -2.23 -9.78 1.47
CA VAL A 85 -3.45 -10.44 1.96
C VAL A 85 -4.00 -11.41 0.91
N THR A 86 -4.03 -11.01 -0.36
CA THR A 86 -4.50 -11.86 -1.46
C THR A 86 -3.65 -13.13 -1.60
N ILE A 87 -2.32 -13.01 -1.49
CA ILE A 87 -1.39 -14.15 -1.52
C ILE A 87 -1.65 -15.09 -0.34
N ILE A 88 -1.79 -14.56 0.87
CA ILE A 88 -2.05 -15.36 2.08
C ILE A 88 -3.38 -16.12 1.95
N VAL A 89 -4.44 -15.45 1.50
CA VAL A 89 -5.74 -16.07 1.26
C VAL A 89 -5.64 -17.16 0.20
N GLY A 90 -4.93 -16.90 -0.91
CA GLY A 90 -4.70 -17.89 -1.97
C GLY A 90 -3.96 -19.14 -1.49
N VAL A 91 -2.89 -18.97 -0.71
CA VAL A 91 -2.11 -20.09 -0.16
C VAL A 91 -2.95 -20.89 0.84
N THR A 92 -3.64 -20.22 1.76
CA THR A 92 -4.47 -20.91 2.76
C THR A 92 -5.65 -21.65 2.13
N ALA A 93 -6.29 -21.09 1.12
CA ALA A 93 -7.34 -21.78 0.35
C ALA A 93 -6.79 -23.03 -0.36
N ARG A 94 -5.65 -22.90 -1.04
CA ARG A 94 -4.99 -24.04 -1.71
C ARG A 94 -4.60 -25.13 -0.71
N LEU A 95 -4.05 -24.77 0.44
CA LEU A 95 -3.69 -25.73 1.49
C LEU A 95 -4.91 -26.48 2.03
N LYS A 96 -6.03 -25.80 2.27
CA LYS A 96 -7.28 -26.45 2.70
C LYS A 96 -7.80 -27.46 1.68
N MET A 97 -7.77 -27.12 0.39
CA MET A 97 -8.16 -28.05 -0.68
C MET A 97 -7.24 -29.28 -0.72
N LEU A 98 -5.93 -29.07 -0.60
CA LEU A 98 -4.95 -30.16 -0.57
C LEU A 98 -5.15 -31.05 0.67
N GLN A 99 -5.37 -30.48 1.85
CA GLN A 99 -5.64 -31.24 3.07
C GLN A 99 -6.90 -32.10 2.94
N ALA A 100 -7.98 -31.58 2.35
CA ALA A 100 -9.18 -32.36 2.07
C ALA A 100 -8.88 -33.54 1.13
N SER A 101 -8.22 -33.27 -0.01
CA SER A 101 -7.86 -34.32 -0.98
C SER A 101 -6.92 -35.39 -0.40
N VAL A 102 -5.97 -34.99 0.46
CA VAL A 102 -5.07 -35.94 1.14
C VAL A 102 -5.83 -36.78 2.15
N LYS A 103 -6.76 -36.18 2.91
CA LYS A 103 -7.59 -36.90 3.87
C LYS A 103 -8.49 -37.94 3.19
N ASP A 104 -9.12 -37.58 2.07
CA ASP A 104 -9.95 -38.50 1.31
C ASP A 104 -9.12 -39.68 0.77
N LYS A 105 -7.93 -39.40 0.22
CA LYS A 105 -7.01 -40.44 -0.25
C LYS A 105 -6.53 -41.34 0.89
N ALA A 106 -6.26 -40.79 2.07
CA ALA A 106 -5.86 -41.55 3.24
C ALA A 106 -6.98 -42.48 3.71
N GLN A 107 -8.24 -42.01 3.74
CA GLN A 107 -9.38 -42.86 4.09
C GLN A 107 -9.59 -43.99 3.09
N VAL A 108 -9.47 -43.73 1.79
CA VAL A 108 -9.59 -44.77 0.75
C VAL A 108 -8.46 -45.80 0.87
N ALA A 109 -7.24 -45.36 1.19
CA ALA A 109 -6.12 -46.27 1.41
C ALA A 109 -6.33 -47.15 2.66
N ASP A 110 -6.88 -46.57 3.73
CA ASP A 110 -7.20 -47.30 4.97
C ASP A 110 -8.31 -48.34 4.74
N SER A 111 -9.40 -47.98 4.05
CA SER A 111 -10.46 -48.92 3.70
C SER A 111 -9.97 -50.06 2.82
N LEU A 112 -9.13 -49.76 1.82
CA LEU A 112 -8.54 -50.77 0.95
C LEU A 112 -7.62 -51.73 1.73
N THR A 113 -6.83 -51.20 2.66
CA THR A 113 -5.95 -52.00 3.52
C THR A 113 -6.77 -52.95 4.39
N HIS A 114 -7.84 -52.44 5.00
CA HIS A 114 -8.76 -53.25 5.80
C HIS A 114 -9.42 -54.38 4.97
N GLU A 115 -9.94 -54.06 3.78
CA GLU A 115 -10.50 -55.07 2.87
C GLU A 115 -9.47 -56.12 2.46
N PHE A 116 -8.23 -55.72 2.24
CA PHE A 116 -7.15 -56.63 1.86
C PHE A 116 -6.75 -57.57 3.01
N GLU A 117 -6.67 -57.05 4.24
CA GLU A 117 -6.45 -57.87 5.43
C GLU A 117 -7.60 -58.87 5.65
N GLU A 118 -8.84 -58.43 5.48
CA GLU A 118 -10.01 -59.30 5.60
C GLU A 118 -10.02 -60.39 4.52
N TYR A 119 -9.67 -60.05 3.28
CA TYR A 119 -9.51 -61.01 2.19
C TYR A 119 -8.43 -62.04 2.53
N LYS A 120 -7.27 -61.59 3.02
CA LYS A 120 -6.16 -62.46 3.43
C LYS A 120 -6.59 -63.40 4.56
N ARG A 121 -7.34 -62.90 5.55
CA ARG A 121 -7.88 -63.72 6.65
C ARG A 121 -8.84 -64.79 6.12
N LYS A 122 -9.79 -64.41 5.27
CA LYS A 122 -10.74 -65.36 4.64
C LYS A 122 -10.01 -66.41 3.79
N ALA A 123 -8.97 -66.02 3.06
CA ALA A 123 -8.17 -66.95 2.28
C ALA A 123 -7.44 -67.98 3.17
N LEU A 124 -6.84 -67.52 4.27
CA LEU A 124 -6.19 -68.41 5.26
C LEU A 124 -7.19 -69.34 5.96
N GLU A 125 -8.37 -68.82 6.33
CA GLU A 125 -9.45 -69.62 6.90
C GLU A 125 -9.89 -70.74 5.94
N ARG A 126 -10.05 -70.42 4.64
CA ARG A 126 -10.38 -71.40 3.60
C ARG A 126 -9.28 -72.44 3.41
N GLN A 127 -8.01 -72.02 3.34
CA GLN A 127 -6.88 -72.96 3.25
C GLN A 127 -6.80 -73.89 4.46
N THR A 128 -6.98 -73.34 5.66
CA THR A 128 -6.98 -74.12 6.91
C THR A 128 -8.14 -75.11 6.93
N LYS A 129 -9.33 -74.68 6.51
CA LYS A 129 -10.50 -75.56 6.41
C LYS A 129 -10.26 -76.69 5.40
N LEU A 130 -9.78 -76.36 4.21
CA LEU A 130 -9.46 -77.34 3.17
C LEU A 130 -8.38 -78.33 3.63
N SER A 131 -7.35 -77.86 4.34
CA SER A 131 -6.32 -78.74 4.90
C SER A 131 -6.89 -79.69 5.95
N ARG A 132 -7.81 -79.23 6.79
CA ARG A 132 -8.50 -80.07 7.78
C ARG A 132 -9.39 -81.11 7.11
N GLU A 133 -10.14 -80.72 6.08
CA GLU A 133 -10.97 -81.64 5.29
C GLU A 133 -10.11 -82.72 4.60
N LEU A 134 -9.01 -82.33 3.95
CA LEU A 134 -8.06 -83.28 3.34
C LEU A 134 -7.46 -84.26 4.35
N GLN A 135 -7.13 -83.78 5.56
CA GLN A 135 -6.60 -84.64 6.62
C GLN A 135 -7.66 -85.61 7.13
N ASN A 136 -8.91 -85.17 7.29
CA ASN A 136 -10.03 -86.03 7.69
C ASN A 136 -10.32 -87.11 6.64
N GLU A 137 -10.33 -86.76 5.34
CA GLU A 137 -10.50 -87.72 4.26
C GLU A 137 -9.35 -88.75 4.24
N ARG A 138 -8.09 -88.31 4.42
CA ARG A 138 -6.95 -89.24 4.55
C ARG A 138 -7.12 -90.18 5.74
N ASN A 139 -7.50 -89.68 6.91
CA ASN A 139 -7.69 -90.52 8.11
C ASN A 139 -8.81 -91.55 7.90
N LYS A 140 -9.91 -91.16 7.27
CA LYS A 140 -11.04 -92.04 6.97
C LYS A 140 -10.66 -93.17 6.01
N LEU A 141 -9.86 -92.89 4.99
CA LEU A 141 -9.33 -93.92 4.07
C LEU A 141 -8.40 -94.91 4.79
N VAL A 142 -7.59 -94.44 5.74
CA VAL A 142 -6.70 -95.30 6.55
C VAL A 142 -7.50 -96.22 7.48
N GLU A 143 -8.58 -95.74 8.10
CA GLU A 143 -9.47 -96.58 8.92
C GLU A 143 -10.18 -97.65 8.08
N LEU A 144 -10.70 -97.28 6.91
CA LEU A 144 -11.37 -98.22 6.00
C LEU A 144 -10.43 -99.31 5.46
N GLY A 145 -9.14 -99.00 5.28
CA GLY A 145 -8.13 -99.99 4.87
C GLY A 145 -7.57 -100.86 6.00
N ARG A 146 -7.94 -100.58 7.25
CA ARG A 146 -7.48 -101.32 8.45
C ARG A 146 -8.55 -102.24 9.06
N GLY A 147 -9.75 -102.27 8.47
CA GLY A 147 -10.84 -103.18 8.81
C GLY A 147 -10.89 -104.41 7.91
#